data_AF-A0A1J6IKF6-F1
#
_entry.id   AF-A0A1J6IKF6-F1
#
_cell.length_a   1.000
_cell.length_b   1.000
_cell.length_c   1.000
_cell.angle_alpha   90.00
_cell.angle_beta   90.00
_cell.angle_gamma   90.00
#
_symmetry.space_group_name_H-M   'P 1'
#
loop_
_entity.id
_entity.type
_entity.pdbx_description
1 polymer ?
#
loop_
_entity_poly.entity_id
_entity_poly.type
_entity_poly.pdbx_seq_one_letter_code
_entity_poly.pdbx_strand_id
1 'polypeptide(L)'
;MILVENCAINSEDNEVSETLKMGNLTGGKTETNIPNQSEVVIRQDLNGRLNGVGSTSCDYTCPNDGHSGEVSQHCTRDSDGISHLNPEPAAITKSVKRENDMTLEDMYNARYNLDEDDDDSDWEPSEKQVEVPRWFCVNCTMVNVEDVSNCEVCGEHRESGILTRGFFASPYLPVEDVNQDELPVTENSKGPYKQSSLSSSTAVGFDERMLLHTEVVMKSHPHPERPDRLRAIAASLATAGIFPGKCHPIAAREITREELQMVHSTENIEAVDITRRMLASYFTPDTYANEHSACAARLAAGLCADLASAIYSGRVKNGFALVRPPGHHAGVKQAMGFCLHNNAAIAASAAEAAGAKKVLIVDWDVHHGNGTQEIFERSKSVLYISLHRHEGGRFYPGTGAADEVGSMGAEGYCVNIPWSRGGVGDKDYIFAFEQVVLPIALEFNPDFTIISAGFDAARGDPLGCCDVTPAGYASMTQMLSALSGGKLLVILEGGYNLRSISSSATAVIKVLLGEGPVIDLDNTVPSKSGLRSVMDVLKIQMNYWPTLETNFMKLHSKWGHYVFQDTIKQGKRRRRTGVPVWWRWGRKRWLYQILSKQLRAKSCCNYSCGC
;
A
#
# COMPACT_ATOMS: atom_id res chain seq x y z
N MET A 1 -10.04 -25.19 25.51
CA MET A 1 -10.68 -26.45 25.93
C MET A 1 -11.18 -26.29 27.37
N ILE A 2 -12.39 -25.74 27.53
CA ILE A 2 -13.19 -25.84 28.75
C ILE A 2 -14.63 -26.03 28.26
N LEU A 3 -15.31 -27.07 28.77
CA LEU A 3 -16.76 -27.25 28.72
C LEU A 3 -17.27 -26.97 30.15
N VAL A 4 -18.50 -26.53 30.38
CA VAL A 4 -19.77 -27.29 30.49
C VAL A 4 -20.82 -26.18 30.79
N GLU A 5 -22.09 -26.18 30.37
CA GLU A 5 -23.15 -27.21 30.53
C GLU A 5 -24.30 -27.07 29.49
N ASN A 6 -25.17 -28.07 29.40
CA ASN A 6 -26.33 -28.12 28.48
C ASN A 6 -27.67 -28.20 29.22
N CYS A 7 -28.68 -27.43 28.78
CA CYS A 7 -30.12 -27.71 28.87
C CYS A 7 -30.92 -26.68 28.05
N ALA A 8 -32.05 -26.97 27.42
CA ALA A 8 -32.70 -28.25 27.14
C ALA A 8 -33.53 -28.13 25.84
N ILE A 9 -33.92 -29.25 25.23
CA ILE A 9 -34.73 -29.29 24.00
C ILE A 9 -36.22 -29.23 24.38
N ASN A 10 -37.01 -28.46 23.63
CA ASN A 10 -38.43 -28.70 23.42
C ASN A 10 -38.72 -28.61 21.92
N SER A 11 -39.44 -29.61 21.40
CA SER A 11 -39.81 -29.76 19.99
C SER A 11 -41.33 -29.78 19.87
N GLU A 12 -41.88 -28.99 18.96
CA GLU A 12 -43.22 -29.22 18.40
C GLU A 12 -43.13 -29.13 16.88
N ASP A 13 -43.83 -30.03 16.20
CA ASP A 13 -43.72 -30.27 14.77
C ASP A 13 -44.54 -29.29 13.93
N ASN A 14 -44.21 -29.20 12.64
CA ASN A 14 -45.22 -29.18 11.57
C ASN A 14 -44.56 -29.53 10.23
N GLU A 15 -44.86 -30.74 9.72
CA GLU A 15 -44.62 -31.08 8.33
C GLU A 15 -45.68 -30.41 7.44
N VAL A 16 -45.25 -29.72 6.37
CA VAL A 16 -46.04 -29.66 5.15
C VAL A 16 -45.10 -29.95 3.98
N SER A 17 -45.32 -31.08 3.32
CA SER A 17 -44.67 -31.39 2.05
C SER A 17 -45.55 -30.96 0.89
N GLU A 18 -44.95 -30.42 -0.17
CA GLU A 18 -45.57 -30.47 -1.49
C GLU A 18 -44.49 -30.63 -2.57
N THR A 19 -44.86 -31.29 -3.67
CA THR A 19 -43.90 -32.00 -4.53
C THR A 19 -44.17 -31.75 -6.00
N LEU A 20 -43.08 -31.67 -6.79
CA LEU A 20 -43.03 -31.85 -8.24
C LEU A 20 -43.85 -30.89 -9.12
N LYS A 21 -43.13 -30.21 -10.03
CA LYS A 21 -43.23 -30.54 -11.48
C LYS A 21 -42.03 -30.03 -12.27
N MET A 22 -41.39 -30.96 -12.99
CA MET A 22 -40.54 -30.62 -14.14
C MET A 22 -41.43 -30.36 -15.37
N GLY A 23 -40.96 -29.51 -16.29
CA GLY A 23 -41.52 -29.36 -17.63
C GLY A 23 -40.41 -29.36 -18.69
N ASN A 24 -40.25 -30.47 -19.42
CA ASN A 24 -39.39 -30.57 -20.60
C ASN A 24 -40.21 -30.29 -21.88
N LEU A 25 -39.65 -29.51 -22.81
CA LEU A 25 -39.99 -29.39 -24.26
C LEU A 25 -38.96 -28.41 -24.87
N THR A 26 -37.85 -28.79 -25.51
CA THR A 26 -37.61 -29.50 -26.80
C THR A 26 -38.14 -28.83 -28.08
N GLY A 27 -37.22 -28.31 -28.93
CA GLY A 27 -37.32 -28.44 -30.40
C GLY A 27 -37.32 -27.16 -31.27
N GLY A 28 -36.45 -27.14 -32.30
CA GLY A 28 -36.37 -26.11 -33.37
C GLY A 28 -35.11 -25.23 -33.27
N LYS A 29 -34.15 -25.11 -34.21
CA LYS A 29 -34.11 -25.12 -35.70
C LYS A 29 -34.78 -23.89 -36.35
N THR A 30 -34.21 -23.18 -37.35
CA THR A 30 -32.86 -23.20 -38.00
C THR A 30 -32.63 -21.85 -38.73
N GLU A 31 -31.52 -21.73 -39.47
CA GLU A 31 -31.18 -20.66 -40.46
C GLU A 31 -30.68 -19.35 -39.83
N THR A 32 -29.48 -18.79 -40.10
CA THR A 32 -28.59 -18.65 -41.28
C THR A 32 -29.02 -17.63 -42.32
N ASN A 33 -28.32 -16.49 -42.37
CA ASN A 33 -27.86 -15.91 -43.65
C ASN A 33 -26.65 -14.98 -43.47
N ILE A 34 -25.84 -14.88 -44.53
CA ILE A 34 -24.64 -14.04 -44.67
C ILE A 34 -24.83 -13.21 -45.95
N PRO A 35 -24.26 -11.99 -46.05
CA PRO A 35 -23.64 -11.61 -47.32
C PRO A 35 -22.19 -11.11 -47.18
N ASN A 36 -21.45 -11.26 -48.28
CA ASN A 36 -20.00 -11.17 -48.36
C ASN A 36 -19.40 -9.76 -48.23
N GLN A 37 -18.15 -9.78 -47.74
CA GLN A 37 -16.96 -9.07 -48.24
C GLN A 37 -17.10 -8.17 -49.49
N SER A 38 -16.36 -7.06 -49.47
CA SER A 38 -15.60 -6.58 -50.63
C SER A 38 -14.26 -5.99 -50.18
N GLU A 39 -13.16 -6.41 -50.81
CA GLU A 39 -11.82 -5.84 -50.59
C GLU A 39 -11.60 -4.59 -51.45
N VAL A 40 -10.78 -3.65 -50.98
CA VAL A 40 -10.07 -2.70 -51.86
C VAL A 40 -8.62 -2.61 -51.41
N VAL A 41 -7.71 -3.02 -52.30
CA VAL A 41 -6.25 -2.86 -52.13
C VAL A 41 -5.77 -1.72 -53.01
N ILE A 42 -5.01 -0.78 -52.44
CA ILE A 42 -4.13 0.13 -53.18
C ILE A 42 -2.74 0.08 -52.54
N ARG A 43 -1.70 0.06 -53.38
CA ARG A 43 -0.27 0.11 -53.05
C ARG A 43 0.37 1.28 -53.82
N GLN A 44 1.68 1.46 -53.61
CA GLN A 44 2.63 2.28 -54.39
C GLN A 44 2.67 3.79 -54.06
N ASP A 45 3.83 4.48 -54.11
CA ASP A 45 5.23 4.01 -53.99
C ASP A 45 6.24 5.15 -53.71
N LEU A 46 7.38 4.78 -53.11
CA LEU A 46 8.76 5.27 -53.34
C LEU A 46 9.19 6.77 -53.37
N ASN A 47 10.31 7.02 -52.66
CA ASN A 47 11.37 8.03 -52.89
C ASN A 47 11.07 9.54 -52.70
N GLY A 48 12.00 10.40 -52.25
CA GLY A 48 13.33 10.16 -51.66
C GLY A 48 14.34 11.33 -51.80
N ARG A 49 15.51 11.20 -51.12
CA ARG A 49 16.82 11.90 -51.33
C ARG A 49 17.08 13.37 -50.88
N LEU A 50 18.02 13.46 -49.90
CA LEU A 50 19.33 14.16 -49.95
C LEU A 50 19.55 15.64 -49.54
N ASN A 51 20.76 15.84 -48.95
CA ASN A 51 21.57 17.06 -48.73
C ASN A 51 21.14 18.04 -47.60
N GLY A 52 22.05 18.59 -46.76
CA GLY A 52 23.46 18.21 -46.50
C GLY A 52 24.38 19.33 -45.93
N VAL A 53 25.57 18.92 -45.44
CA VAL A 53 26.81 19.72 -45.18
C VAL A 53 26.93 20.54 -43.87
N GLY A 54 28.13 20.50 -43.25
CA GLY A 54 28.60 21.35 -42.13
C GLY A 54 29.03 20.56 -40.87
N SER A 55 30.23 19.96 -40.73
CA SER A 55 31.58 20.53 -40.53
C SER A 55 31.63 21.69 -39.52
N THR A 56 32.51 21.71 -38.50
CA THR A 56 33.95 21.32 -38.51
C THR A 56 34.47 20.67 -37.22
N SER A 57 35.67 20.09 -37.31
CA SER A 57 36.49 19.55 -36.21
C SER A 57 37.60 20.52 -35.78
N CYS A 58 38.02 20.48 -34.51
CA CYS A 58 39.38 20.81 -34.09
C CYS A 58 39.74 20.21 -32.71
N ASP A 59 40.95 19.66 -32.60
CA ASP A 59 41.58 19.18 -31.37
C ASP A 59 42.21 20.34 -30.55
N TYR A 60 42.59 20.10 -29.28
CA TYR A 60 44.01 20.04 -28.84
C TYR A 60 44.19 20.04 -27.29
N THR A 61 44.93 19.01 -26.83
CA THR A 61 45.88 18.93 -25.67
C THR A 61 45.69 19.72 -24.35
N CYS A 62 45.97 19.00 -23.25
CA CYS A 62 46.30 19.54 -21.92
C CYS A 62 47.63 20.31 -21.87
N PRO A 63 47.91 20.98 -20.73
CA PRO A 63 49.22 20.82 -20.07
C PRO A 63 49.12 20.41 -18.59
N ASN A 64 50.24 19.91 -18.04
CA ASN A 64 50.43 19.69 -16.60
C ASN A 64 51.00 20.94 -15.91
N ASP A 65 50.95 20.95 -14.57
CA ASP A 65 52.11 20.94 -13.64
C ASP A 65 51.98 21.84 -12.40
N GLY A 66 52.71 21.50 -11.33
CA GLY A 66 53.17 22.48 -10.33
C GLY A 66 52.84 22.25 -8.85
N HIS A 67 53.67 21.44 -8.17
CA HIS A 67 54.18 21.69 -6.80
C HIS A 67 53.20 21.80 -5.59
N SER A 68 53.63 21.85 -4.32
CA SER A 68 54.66 21.09 -3.56
C SER A 68 54.59 21.49 -2.08
N GLY A 69 54.84 20.59 -1.11
CA GLY A 69 55.10 20.99 0.28
C GLY A 69 54.90 19.91 1.35
N GLU A 70 55.98 19.53 2.02
CA GLU A 70 55.97 18.75 3.26
C GLU A 70 56.17 19.66 4.47
N VAL A 71 55.62 19.30 5.64
CA VAL A 71 56.25 19.47 6.97
C VAL A 71 55.84 18.28 7.86
N SER A 72 56.69 17.84 8.77
CA SER A 72 56.46 16.70 9.68
C SER A 72 56.96 16.96 11.12
N GLN A 73 56.34 16.29 12.11
CA GLN A 73 56.84 15.87 13.44
C GLN A 73 55.67 15.13 14.17
N HIS A 74 55.82 13.99 14.85
CA HIS A 74 56.55 13.66 16.11
C HIS A 74 55.94 14.32 17.37
N CYS A 75 55.81 13.67 18.55
CA CYS A 75 56.39 12.38 19.01
C CYS A 75 55.66 11.72 20.21
N THR A 76 56.02 10.47 20.56
CA THR A 76 55.96 9.78 21.91
C THR A 76 54.60 9.59 22.64
N ARG A 77 54.22 8.40 23.17
CA ARG A 77 54.72 7.56 24.33
C ARG A 77 54.45 8.23 25.70
N ASP A 78 54.11 7.58 26.83
CA ASP A 78 54.04 6.15 27.32
C ASP A 78 53.16 6.13 28.63
N SER A 79 52.83 5.07 29.39
CA SER A 79 52.95 3.57 29.37
C SER A 79 52.14 2.90 30.51
N ASP A 80 51.79 1.60 30.36
CA ASP A 80 51.56 0.55 31.40
C ASP A 80 50.38 0.54 32.40
N GLY A 81 49.98 -0.70 32.80
CA GLY A 81 49.07 -1.00 33.93
C GLY A 81 48.44 -2.41 33.87
N ILE A 82 48.85 -3.37 34.74
CA ILE A 82 48.33 -4.75 34.79
C ILE A 82 48.00 -5.17 36.24
N SER A 83 46.82 -5.78 36.46
CA SER A 83 46.58 -6.74 37.53
C SER A 83 45.39 -7.68 37.21
N HIS A 84 45.33 -8.84 37.87
CA HIS A 84 44.28 -9.86 37.71
C HIS A 84 43.40 -9.96 38.96
N LEU A 85 42.18 -10.52 38.82
CA LEU A 85 41.68 -11.63 39.65
C LEU A 85 40.43 -12.29 39.03
N ASN A 86 40.07 -13.48 39.51
CA ASN A 86 39.01 -14.39 39.02
C ASN A 86 37.93 -14.57 40.13
N PRO A 87 36.64 -14.90 39.84
CA PRO A 87 36.27 -16.32 39.63
C PRO A 87 35.05 -16.66 38.74
N GLU A 88 35.10 -17.88 38.16
CA GLU A 88 34.09 -18.96 37.94
C GLU A 88 32.55 -18.70 37.78
N PRO A 89 31.79 -19.62 37.12
CA PRO A 89 30.64 -19.23 36.28
C PRO A 89 29.23 -19.73 36.72
N ALA A 90 28.19 -19.14 36.11
CA ALA A 90 26.80 -19.60 36.11
C ALA A 90 26.38 -20.19 34.74
N ALA A 91 25.27 -20.94 34.70
CA ALA A 91 24.90 -21.79 33.56
C ALA A 91 24.04 -21.09 32.48
N ILE A 92 24.32 -21.40 31.20
CA ILE A 92 23.56 -20.89 30.05
C ILE A 92 22.38 -21.81 29.72
N THR A 93 21.15 -21.34 29.95
CA THR A 93 19.96 -21.83 29.26
C THR A 93 19.80 -21.09 27.93
N LYS A 94 19.35 -21.78 26.88
CA LYS A 94 19.09 -21.17 25.57
C LYS A 94 17.65 -20.71 25.48
N SER A 95 17.42 -19.40 25.38
CA SER A 95 16.15 -18.87 24.89
C SER A 95 16.02 -19.11 23.39
N VAL A 96 14.79 -19.40 22.94
CA VAL A 96 14.43 -19.40 21.52
C VAL A 96 13.93 -18.00 21.20
N LYS A 97 14.49 -17.34 20.20
CA LYS A 97 13.90 -16.10 19.68
C LYS A 97 12.54 -16.42 19.08
N ARG A 98 11.48 -15.76 19.56
CA ARG A 98 10.34 -15.45 18.71
C ARG A 98 10.77 -14.37 17.73
N GLU A 99 10.34 -14.50 16.49
CA GLU A 99 10.13 -13.34 15.63
C GLU A 99 8.78 -12.75 16.08
N ASN A 100 8.76 -11.44 16.35
CA ASN A 100 7.52 -10.70 16.60
C ASN A 100 7.11 -10.08 15.27
N ASP A 101 5.96 -10.48 14.74
CA ASP A 101 5.35 -9.81 13.60
C ASP A 101 4.96 -8.38 14.03
N MET A 102 5.51 -7.38 13.36
CA MET A 102 5.23 -5.97 13.63
C MET A 102 3.86 -5.61 13.05
N THR A 103 2.96 -5.06 13.86
CA THR A 103 1.65 -4.58 13.41
C THR A 103 1.72 -3.17 12.85
N LEU A 104 0.65 -2.72 12.18
CA LEU A 104 0.56 -1.35 11.67
C LEU A 104 0.45 -0.35 12.84
N GLU A 105 -0.16 -0.78 13.95
CA GLU A 105 -0.21 -0.05 15.22
C GLU A 105 1.15 -0.04 15.96
N ASP A 106 1.99 -1.08 15.83
CA ASP A 106 3.37 -1.02 16.35
C ASP A 106 4.21 -0.01 15.57
N MET A 107 4.08 0.03 14.25
CA MET A 107 4.72 1.05 13.39
C MET A 107 4.31 2.48 13.72
N TYR A 108 3.09 2.65 14.22
CA TYR A 108 2.55 3.92 14.68
C TYR A 108 3.18 4.36 16.01
N ASN A 109 3.18 3.46 17.00
CA ASN A 109 3.65 3.74 18.37
C ASN A 109 5.18 3.78 18.51
N ALA A 110 5.92 2.93 17.78
CA ALA A 110 7.38 2.82 17.87
C ALA A 110 8.15 4.12 17.51
N ARG A 111 7.48 5.10 16.90
CA ARG A 111 8.05 6.43 16.62
C ARG A 111 8.25 7.30 17.87
N TYR A 112 7.64 6.93 19.00
CA TYR A 112 7.66 7.69 20.26
C TYR A 112 8.23 6.92 21.45
N ASN A 113 8.59 5.65 21.27
CA ASN A 113 9.39 4.87 22.21
C ASN A 113 10.89 5.07 21.93
N LEU A 114 11.34 6.33 22.00
CA LEU A 114 12.74 6.67 22.19
C LEU A 114 12.96 6.89 23.69
N ASP A 115 14.18 6.57 24.16
CA ASP A 115 14.63 6.64 25.56
C ASP A 115 14.25 5.45 26.48
N GLU A 116 14.36 4.22 25.96
CA GLU A 116 14.67 3.01 26.74
C GLU A 116 16.00 2.37 26.24
N ASP A 117 17.07 3.19 26.17
CA ASP A 117 18.45 2.69 26.09
C ASP A 117 18.93 2.37 27.53
N ASP A 118 18.76 1.12 27.98
CA ASP A 118 19.25 0.65 29.29
C ASP A 118 20.79 0.63 29.34
N ASP A 119 21.37 1.72 29.85
CA ASP A 119 22.75 1.78 30.33
C ASP A 119 22.82 1.22 31.77
N ASP A 120 23.23 -0.05 31.91
CA ASP A 120 23.34 -0.78 33.19
C ASP A 120 24.31 -0.07 34.18
N SER A 121 23.81 0.94 34.91
CA SER A 121 24.53 1.66 35.97
C SER A 121 23.64 1.79 37.22
N ASP A 122 24.09 1.16 38.32
CA ASP A 122 23.38 1.05 39.61
C ASP A 122 22.76 2.39 40.11
N TRP A 123 21.43 2.50 40.12
CA TRP A 123 20.74 3.50 40.93
C TRP A 123 19.37 3.04 41.45
N GLU A 124 19.08 3.30 42.74
CA GLU A 124 17.86 2.81 43.40
C GLU A 124 16.64 3.71 43.12
N PRO A 125 15.44 3.12 42.89
CA PRO A 125 14.29 3.87 42.39
C PRO A 125 13.62 4.73 43.48
N SER A 126 13.74 6.04 43.36
CA SER A 126 12.98 7.00 44.18
C SER A 126 12.41 8.21 43.43
N GLU A 127 12.45 8.20 42.09
CA GLU A 127 11.75 9.18 41.27
C GLU A 127 10.34 8.69 40.92
N LYS A 128 9.33 9.51 41.25
CA LYS A 128 8.00 9.36 40.71
C LYS A 128 8.07 9.67 39.22
N GLN A 129 7.57 8.78 38.36
CA GLN A 129 7.37 9.11 36.95
C GLN A 129 6.56 10.41 36.88
N VAL A 130 7.20 11.47 36.36
CA VAL A 130 6.50 12.71 36.06
C VAL A 130 5.72 12.42 34.78
N GLU A 131 4.41 12.22 34.92
CA GLU A 131 3.49 12.14 33.79
C GLU A 131 3.49 13.50 33.07
N VAL A 132 4.47 13.71 32.18
CA VAL A 132 4.51 14.86 31.28
C VAL A 132 3.21 14.81 30.47
N PRO A 133 2.32 15.80 30.60
CA PRO A 133 1.02 15.75 29.94
C PRO A 133 1.19 15.86 28.42
N ARG A 134 0.30 15.18 27.69
CA ARG A 134 0.39 15.00 26.23
C ARG A 134 -0.96 15.28 25.57
N TRP A 135 -0.93 15.64 24.29
CA TRP A 135 -2.13 15.82 23.47
C TRP A 135 -1.99 15.13 22.10
N PHE A 136 -3.09 14.55 21.62
CA PHE A 136 -3.16 13.89 20.31
C PHE A 136 -3.61 14.86 19.22
N CYS A 137 -2.93 14.83 18.09
CA CYS A 137 -3.23 15.70 16.97
C CYS A 137 -4.55 15.33 16.29
N VAL A 138 -5.52 16.24 16.23
CA VAL A 138 -6.84 15.98 15.60
C VAL A 138 -6.69 15.56 14.12
N ASN A 139 -5.72 16.13 13.41
CA ASN A 139 -5.48 15.88 11.98
C ASN A 139 -4.80 14.53 11.69
N CYS A 140 -3.80 14.11 12.47
CA CYS A 140 -2.98 12.91 12.18
C CYS A 140 -2.83 11.93 13.36
N THR A 141 -3.65 12.09 14.41
CA THR A 141 -3.69 11.32 15.67
C THR A 141 -2.40 11.25 16.51
N MET A 142 -1.24 11.68 15.99
CA MET A 142 0.05 11.60 16.68
C MET A 142 0.08 12.33 18.03
N VAL A 143 0.79 11.75 18.98
CA VAL A 143 1.04 12.32 20.31
C VAL A 143 2.08 13.46 20.26
N ASN A 144 1.90 14.46 21.11
CA ASN A 144 2.78 15.63 21.25
C ASN A 144 2.81 16.05 22.73
N VAL A 145 3.87 16.71 23.18
CA VAL A 145 3.97 17.26 24.55
C VAL A 145 3.12 18.54 24.72
N GLU A 146 2.66 18.84 25.93
CA GLU A 146 1.75 19.99 26.16
C GLU A 146 2.32 21.36 25.78
N ASP A 147 3.62 21.60 25.98
CA ASP A 147 4.29 22.88 25.71
C ASP A 147 4.39 23.21 24.21
N VAL A 148 4.13 22.22 23.33
CA VAL A 148 4.23 22.36 21.88
C VAL A 148 2.84 22.59 21.28
N SER A 149 2.60 23.80 20.77
CA SER A 149 1.30 24.20 20.18
C SER A 149 1.03 23.66 18.77
N ASN A 150 2.03 23.09 18.07
CA ASN A 150 1.90 22.60 16.70
C ASN A 150 2.45 21.17 16.60
N CYS A 151 1.64 20.25 16.07
CA CYS A 151 2.00 18.84 15.98
C CYS A 151 3.29 18.61 15.20
N GLU A 152 4.25 17.91 15.79
CA GLU A 152 5.61 17.78 15.27
C GLU A 152 5.67 17.04 13.92
N VAL A 153 4.70 16.15 13.65
CA VAL A 153 4.66 15.31 12.44
C VAL A 153 3.93 15.99 11.26
N CYS A 154 3.00 16.92 11.51
CA CYS A 154 2.19 17.52 10.43
C CYS A 154 1.98 19.05 10.51
N GLY A 155 2.47 19.71 11.55
CA GLY A 155 2.35 21.16 11.77
C GLY A 155 0.98 21.66 12.27
N GLU A 156 -0.02 20.78 12.42
CA GLU A 156 -1.38 21.16 12.84
C GLU A 156 -1.41 21.77 14.25
N HIS A 157 -2.11 22.89 14.44
CA HIS A 157 -2.20 23.55 15.74
C HIS A 157 -3.07 22.75 16.73
N ARG A 158 -2.71 22.76 18.03
CA ARG A 158 -3.41 22.07 19.13
C ARG A 158 -4.90 22.42 19.19
N GLU A 159 -5.23 23.69 18.98
CA GLU A 159 -6.61 24.22 18.98
C GLU A 159 -7.28 24.16 17.58
N SER A 160 -6.81 23.29 16.68
CA SER A 160 -7.36 23.24 15.32
C SER A 160 -8.81 22.80 15.29
N GLY A 161 -9.65 23.69 14.76
CA GLY A 161 -11.06 23.42 14.50
C GLY A 161 -11.34 22.50 13.31
N ILE A 162 -10.40 21.66 12.87
CA ILE A 162 -10.53 20.82 11.65
C ILE A 162 -11.77 19.91 11.63
N LEU A 163 -12.33 19.56 12.79
CA LEU A 163 -13.59 18.79 12.92
C LEU A 163 -14.81 19.63 13.36
N THR A 164 -14.62 20.91 13.75
CA THR A 164 -15.66 21.73 14.42
C THR A 164 -15.98 23.03 13.69
N ARG A 165 -15.05 23.58 12.92
CA ARG A 165 -15.24 24.68 11.99
C ARG A 165 -15.30 24.05 10.60
N GLY A 166 -16.43 24.22 9.89
CA GLY A 166 -16.72 23.55 8.61
C GLY A 166 -15.91 24.04 7.39
N PHE A 167 -14.63 24.32 7.61
CA PHE A 167 -13.68 24.96 6.70
C PHE A 167 -12.29 24.63 7.32
N PHE A 168 -11.27 24.14 6.63
CA PHE A 168 -10.61 24.81 5.49
C PHE A 168 -10.42 26.34 5.64
N ALA A 169 -10.43 26.83 6.89
CA ALA A 169 -10.16 28.20 7.37
C ALA A 169 -9.63 29.18 6.33
N SER A 170 -10.49 30.05 5.77
CA SER A 170 -10.04 31.24 5.04
C SER A 170 -9.06 32.01 5.95
N PRO A 171 -7.86 32.39 5.47
CA PRO A 171 -6.78 32.86 6.35
C PRO A 171 -7.02 34.23 7.02
N TYR A 172 -8.22 34.81 6.89
CA TYR A 172 -8.57 36.14 7.40
C TYR A 172 -9.93 36.13 8.11
N LEU A 173 -9.88 36.19 9.44
CA LEU A 173 -10.87 36.80 10.33
C LEU A 173 -10.29 38.15 10.83
N PRO A 174 -11.06 39.06 11.47
CA PRO A 174 -12.47 38.96 11.88
C PRO A 174 -13.37 40.14 11.42
N VAL A 175 -14.70 39.97 11.56
CA VAL A 175 -15.64 41.05 11.93
C VAL A 175 -16.73 40.45 12.83
N GLU A 176 -17.28 41.26 13.73
CA GLU A 176 -18.35 40.91 14.68
C GLU A 176 -19.77 41.18 14.12
N ASP A 177 -20.79 40.73 14.87
CA ASP A 177 -22.23 41.04 14.80
C ASP A 177 -22.77 41.95 13.67
N VAL A 178 -23.63 41.39 12.80
CA VAL A 178 -24.73 42.11 12.14
C VAL A 178 -25.98 41.22 12.12
N ASN A 179 -27.15 41.84 12.33
CA ASN A 179 -28.45 41.22 12.57
C ASN A 179 -28.96 40.26 11.48
N GLN A 180 -29.96 39.47 11.90
CA GLN A 180 -30.96 38.83 11.04
C GLN A 180 -31.59 39.85 10.06
N ASP A 181 -31.80 39.44 8.81
CA ASP A 181 -33.04 39.76 8.07
C ASP A 181 -33.21 38.87 6.81
N GLU A 182 -34.42 38.91 6.27
CA GLU A 182 -35.09 37.98 5.34
C GLU A 182 -34.32 37.46 4.09
N LEU A 183 -34.54 36.17 3.76
CA LEU A 183 -34.31 35.60 2.43
C LEU A 183 -35.65 35.40 1.70
N PRO A 184 -35.86 35.95 0.48
CA PRO A 184 -37.09 35.75 -0.28
C PRO A 184 -37.13 34.40 -0.98
N VAL A 185 -38.24 33.68 -0.86
CA VAL A 185 -38.51 32.45 -1.60
C VAL A 185 -38.87 32.77 -3.05
N THR A 186 -38.17 32.16 -4.02
CA THR A 186 -38.55 32.19 -5.44
C THR A 186 -38.82 30.78 -5.97
N GLU A 187 -40.08 30.51 -6.30
CA GLU A 187 -40.50 29.24 -6.89
C GLU A 187 -40.21 29.12 -8.39
N ASN A 188 -40.16 27.86 -8.84
CA ASN A 188 -40.62 27.38 -10.15
C ASN A 188 -40.06 28.03 -11.44
N SER A 189 -39.16 27.30 -12.10
CA SER A 189 -39.35 27.00 -13.53
C SER A 189 -38.88 25.59 -13.89
N LYS A 190 -39.82 24.70 -14.23
CA LYS A 190 -39.53 23.35 -14.72
C LYS A 190 -39.20 23.39 -16.21
N GLY A 191 -37.92 23.58 -16.54
CA GLY A 191 -37.43 23.35 -17.89
C GLY A 191 -37.49 21.86 -18.28
N PRO A 192 -37.76 21.50 -19.54
CA PRO A 192 -37.72 20.10 -19.97
C PRO A 192 -36.28 19.58 -19.92
N TYR A 193 -36.07 18.49 -19.18
CA TYR A 193 -34.80 17.75 -19.21
C TYR A 193 -34.54 17.24 -20.63
N LYS A 194 -33.66 17.94 -21.37
CA LYS A 194 -32.99 17.32 -22.51
C LYS A 194 -32.21 16.12 -21.97
N GLN A 195 -32.40 14.95 -22.57
CA GLN A 195 -31.54 13.80 -22.35
C GLN A 195 -30.16 14.09 -22.94
N SER A 196 -29.32 14.78 -22.17
CA SER A 196 -27.88 14.77 -22.37
C SER A 196 -27.42 13.31 -22.27
N SER A 197 -26.47 12.91 -23.12
CA SER A 197 -25.96 11.55 -23.18
C SER A 197 -25.45 11.07 -21.81
N LEU A 198 -26.06 10.02 -21.25
CA LEU A 198 -25.69 9.47 -19.93
C LEU A 198 -24.25 8.91 -19.86
N SER A 199 -23.57 8.73 -20.99
CA SER A 199 -22.29 8.03 -21.12
C SER A 199 -21.03 8.85 -20.74
N SER A 200 -21.14 9.84 -19.87
CA SER A 200 -20.02 10.77 -19.57
C SER A 200 -19.80 11.13 -18.11
N SER A 201 -20.65 10.65 -17.17
CA SER A 201 -20.55 11.00 -15.76
C SER A 201 -19.54 10.16 -14.98
N THR A 202 -18.90 10.79 -13.98
CA THR A 202 -18.14 10.14 -12.91
C THR A 202 -19.08 9.77 -11.77
N ALA A 203 -18.98 8.55 -11.25
CA ALA A 203 -19.73 8.08 -10.09
C ALA A 203 -18.95 8.23 -8.78
N VAL A 204 -19.65 8.43 -7.67
CA VAL A 204 -19.11 8.31 -6.30
C VAL A 204 -20.00 7.37 -5.49
N GLY A 205 -19.39 6.38 -4.85
CA GLY A 205 -20.04 5.50 -3.87
C GLY A 205 -19.69 5.96 -2.45
N PHE A 206 -20.70 6.25 -1.62
CA PHE A 206 -20.53 6.66 -0.23
C PHE A 206 -21.80 6.29 0.57
N ASP A 207 -21.65 5.98 1.86
CA ASP A 207 -22.75 5.72 2.78
C ASP A 207 -22.33 6.02 4.23
N GLU A 208 -23.17 6.72 4.98
CA GLU A 208 -22.88 7.15 6.34
C GLU A 208 -22.81 6.00 7.35
N ARG A 209 -23.41 4.83 7.08
CA ARG A 209 -23.31 3.65 7.95
C ARG A 209 -21.87 3.12 8.03
N MET A 210 -21.03 3.39 7.03
CA MET A 210 -19.58 3.08 7.09
C MET A 210 -18.84 3.93 8.14
N LEU A 211 -19.44 5.01 8.65
CA LEU A 211 -18.90 5.81 9.76
C LEU A 211 -19.10 5.15 11.13
N LEU A 212 -19.91 4.09 11.22
CA LEU A 212 -20.27 3.43 12.49
C LEU A 212 -19.25 2.36 12.94
N HIS A 213 -18.37 1.90 12.05
CA HIS A 213 -17.22 1.07 12.39
C HIS A 213 -16.21 1.91 13.19
N THR A 214 -15.99 1.61 14.48
CA THR A 214 -15.08 2.36 15.35
C THR A 214 -14.36 1.44 16.32
N GLU A 215 -13.14 1.83 16.71
CA GLU A 215 -12.50 1.24 17.88
C GLU A 215 -13.25 1.74 19.13
N VAL A 216 -13.95 0.82 19.80
CA VAL A 216 -14.75 1.12 21.00
C VAL A 216 -14.00 0.86 22.31
N VAL A 217 -12.82 0.25 22.23
CA VAL A 217 -11.93 0.03 23.37
C VAL A 217 -11.00 1.23 23.50
N MET A 218 -11.06 1.93 24.63
CA MET A 218 -10.12 3.02 24.94
C MET A 218 -8.69 2.47 25.05
N LYS A 219 -7.87 2.69 24.01
CA LYS A 219 -6.41 2.50 24.04
C LYS A 219 -5.69 3.77 24.52
N SER A 220 -4.40 3.65 24.83
CA SER A 220 -3.54 4.80 25.17
C SER A 220 -3.27 5.72 23.99
N HIS A 221 -3.32 5.19 22.76
CA HIS A 221 -3.20 5.95 21.52
C HIS A 221 -4.48 5.78 20.68
N PRO A 222 -5.00 6.86 20.07
CA PRO A 222 -6.20 6.79 19.24
C PRO A 222 -5.86 6.23 17.85
N HIS A 223 -6.59 5.18 17.46
CA HIS A 223 -6.35 4.45 16.22
C HIS A 223 -6.36 5.34 14.95
N PRO A 224 -5.40 5.19 14.02
CA PRO A 224 -5.30 6.06 12.85
C PRO A 224 -6.44 5.86 11.84
N GLU A 225 -6.86 4.62 11.58
CA GLU A 225 -8.08 4.32 10.82
C GLU A 225 -9.32 4.63 11.68
N ARG A 226 -10.05 5.69 11.30
CA ARG A 226 -11.16 6.26 12.05
C ARG A 226 -12.19 6.92 11.12
N PRO A 227 -13.47 7.05 11.52
CA PRO A 227 -14.53 7.58 10.64
C PRO A 227 -14.28 8.98 10.07
N ASP A 228 -13.52 9.82 10.78
CA ASP A 228 -13.20 11.17 10.34
C ASP A 228 -12.44 11.22 9.00
N ARG A 229 -11.80 10.12 8.60
CA ARG A 229 -11.20 9.96 7.27
C ARG A 229 -12.21 10.21 6.15
N LEU A 230 -13.38 9.56 6.24
CA LEU A 230 -14.46 9.77 5.28
C LEU A 230 -15.14 11.12 5.47
N ARG A 231 -15.32 11.58 6.72
CA ARG A 231 -15.97 12.89 6.99
C ARG A 231 -15.17 14.04 6.39
N ALA A 232 -13.85 14.04 6.54
CA ALA A 232 -12.96 15.07 6.00
C ALA A 232 -12.98 15.09 4.46
N ILE A 233 -12.87 13.92 3.81
CA ILE A 233 -12.95 13.82 2.35
C ILE A 233 -14.33 14.25 1.85
N ALA A 234 -15.43 13.73 2.43
CA ALA A 234 -16.79 14.09 2.03
C ALA A 234 -17.07 15.60 2.19
N ALA A 235 -16.64 16.20 3.30
CA ALA A 235 -16.73 17.64 3.50
C ALA A 235 -15.93 18.42 2.44
N SER A 236 -14.70 18.00 2.14
CA SER A 236 -13.86 18.63 1.10
C SER A 236 -14.49 18.56 -0.29
N LEU A 237 -15.07 17.40 -0.66
CA LEU A 237 -15.77 17.22 -1.93
C LEU A 237 -17.08 18.03 -2.01
N ALA A 238 -17.79 18.19 -0.89
CA ALA A 238 -18.98 19.04 -0.81
C ALA A 238 -18.61 20.53 -0.94
N THR A 239 -17.58 21.00 -0.22
CA THR A 239 -17.04 22.38 -0.35
C THR A 239 -16.55 22.68 -1.76
N ALA A 240 -15.99 21.68 -2.46
CA ALA A 240 -15.56 21.81 -3.86
C ALA A 240 -16.70 21.73 -4.89
N GLY A 241 -17.95 21.50 -4.48
CA GLY A 241 -19.10 21.28 -5.38
C GLY A 241 -18.99 20.00 -6.22
N ILE A 242 -18.17 19.04 -5.79
CA ILE A 242 -17.90 17.79 -6.50
C ILE A 242 -18.94 16.73 -6.12
N PHE A 243 -19.14 16.51 -4.81
CA PHE A 243 -20.06 15.49 -4.31
C PHE A 243 -20.70 15.93 -2.98
N PRO A 244 -22.04 16.07 -2.90
CA PRO A 244 -22.98 16.08 -4.02
C PRO A 244 -22.70 17.25 -4.98
N GLY A 245 -22.94 17.06 -6.29
CA GLY A 245 -22.66 18.08 -7.30
C GLY A 245 -22.31 17.49 -8.67
N LYS A 246 -21.06 17.67 -9.11
CA LYS A 246 -20.54 17.15 -10.39
C LYS A 246 -20.62 15.61 -10.54
N CYS A 247 -20.49 14.86 -9.43
CA CYS A 247 -20.47 13.40 -9.44
C CYS A 247 -21.86 12.78 -9.16
N HIS A 248 -22.13 11.64 -9.79
CA HIS A 248 -23.37 10.88 -9.60
C HIS A 248 -23.26 9.92 -8.40
N PRO A 249 -24.20 9.92 -7.43
CA PRO A 249 -24.21 8.95 -6.34
C PRO A 249 -24.62 7.56 -6.84
N ILE A 250 -23.92 6.51 -6.40
CA ILE A 250 -24.44 5.13 -6.45
C ILE A 250 -25.02 4.75 -5.08
N ALA A 251 -26.20 4.12 -5.09
CA ALA A 251 -26.87 3.67 -3.88
C ALA A 251 -26.11 2.48 -3.26
N ALA A 252 -25.85 2.53 -1.95
CA ALA A 252 -25.11 1.48 -1.26
C ALA A 252 -26.00 0.30 -0.86
N ARG A 253 -25.62 -0.90 -1.32
CA ARG A 253 -26.11 -2.18 -0.82
C ARG A 253 -25.04 -2.89 -0.02
N GLU A 254 -25.45 -3.83 0.83
CA GLU A 254 -24.53 -4.84 1.34
C GLU A 254 -24.21 -5.84 0.21
N ILE A 255 -22.92 -6.18 0.04
CA ILE A 255 -22.46 -7.28 -0.81
C ILE A 255 -23.09 -8.60 -0.34
N THR A 256 -23.39 -9.53 -1.24
CA THR A 256 -23.95 -10.84 -0.87
C THR A 256 -22.89 -11.76 -0.26
N ARG A 257 -23.28 -12.95 0.21
CA ARG A 257 -22.31 -13.96 0.69
C ARG A 257 -21.62 -14.65 -0.48
N GLU A 258 -22.36 -14.83 -1.57
CA GLU A 258 -21.95 -15.51 -2.80
C GLU A 258 -20.89 -14.69 -3.54
N GLU A 259 -21.05 -13.36 -3.61
CA GLU A 259 -20.03 -12.44 -4.15
C GLU A 259 -18.74 -12.43 -3.31
N LEU A 260 -18.85 -12.45 -1.97
CA LEU A 260 -17.68 -12.56 -1.09
C LEU A 260 -16.94 -13.89 -1.26
N GLN A 261 -17.67 -14.99 -1.48
CA GLN A 261 -17.09 -16.33 -1.69
C GLN A 261 -16.30 -16.47 -3.00
N MET A 262 -16.36 -15.49 -3.90
CA MET A 262 -15.47 -15.43 -5.08
C MET A 262 -14.03 -15.03 -4.72
N VAL A 263 -13.81 -14.47 -3.52
CA VAL A 263 -12.53 -13.89 -3.09
C VAL A 263 -12.06 -14.45 -1.74
N HIS A 264 -12.97 -14.56 -0.77
CA HIS A 264 -12.69 -14.98 0.59
C HIS A 264 -13.21 -16.39 0.87
N SER A 265 -12.52 -17.10 1.76
CA SER A 265 -13.00 -18.37 2.30
C SER A 265 -14.22 -18.14 3.20
N THR A 266 -15.05 -19.18 3.34
CA THR A 266 -16.29 -19.10 4.12
C THR A 266 -16.00 -18.76 5.59
N GLU A 267 -14.89 -19.25 6.12
CA GLU A 267 -14.44 -19.00 7.49
C GLU A 267 -14.14 -17.51 7.74
N ASN A 268 -13.53 -16.80 6.78
CA ASN A 268 -13.28 -15.35 6.90
C ASN A 268 -14.59 -14.54 6.89
N ILE A 269 -15.52 -14.93 6.02
CA ILE A 269 -16.84 -14.27 5.91
C ILE A 269 -17.63 -14.45 7.21
N GLU A 270 -17.66 -15.66 7.78
CA GLU A 270 -18.35 -15.94 9.03
C GLU A 270 -17.66 -15.32 10.25
N ALA A 271 -16.32 -15.25 10.26
CA ALA A 271 -15.55 -14.53 11.28
C ALA A 271 -15.80 -13.01 11.26
N VAL A 272 -16.07 -12.41 10.08
CA VAL A 272 -16.50 -11.01 9.99
C VAL A 272 -17.98 -10.85 10.37
N ASP A 273 -18.89 -11.67 9.84
CA ASP A 273 -20.34 -11.55 10.13
C ASP A 273 -20.69 -11.76 11.61
N ILE A 274 -19.96 -12.60 12.35
CA ILE A 274 -20.24 -12.81 13.77
C ILE A 274 -19.97 -11.56 14.63
N THR A 275 -19.15 -10.62 14.16
CA THR A 275 -18.90 -9.33 14.87
C THR A 275 -20.16 -8.50 15.05
N ARG A 276 -21.21 -8.71 14.22
CA ARG A 276 -22.55 -8.12 14.40
C ARG A 276 -23.21 -8.43 15.74
N ARG A 277 -22.68 -9.41 16.49
CA ARG A 277 -23.16 -9.84 17.81
C ARG A 277 -22.15 -9.58 18.92
N MET A 278 -21.11 -8.79 18.66
CA MET A 278 -20.02 -8.47 19.58
C MET A 278 -19.90 -6.96 19.74
N LEU A 279 -19.89 -6.49 21.00
CA LEU A 279 -19.67 -5.07 21.29
C LEU A 279 -18.29 -4.61 20.77
N ALA A 280 -17.27 -5.44 21.01
CA ALA A 280 -15.89 -5.22 20.59
C ALA A 280 -15.22 -6.58 20.25
N SER A 281 -14.31 -6.57 19.29
CA SER A 281 -13.54 -7.74 18.85
C SER A 281 -12.28 -7.28 18.09
N TYR A 282 -11.28 -8.16 17.96
CA TYR A 282 -10.05 -7.91 17.22
C TYR A 282 -9.66 -9.18 16.45
N PHE A 283 -9.31 -9.05 15.17
CA PHE A 283 -8.76 -10.13 14.35
C PHE A 283 -7.24 -10.25 14.54
N THR A 284 -6.58 -9.10 14.65
CA THR A 284 -5.17 -8.88 14.98
C THR A 284 -5.10 -7.66 15.92
N PRO A 285 -3.99 -7.38 16.63
CA PRO A 285 -3.92 -6.28 17.60
C PRO A 285 -4.25 -4.89 17.03
N ASP A 286 -4.03 -4.71 15.74
CA ASP A 286 -4.33 -3.52 14.94
C ASP A 286 -5.72 -3.54 14.26
N THR A 287 -6.37 -4.70 14.07
CA THR A 287 -7.58 -4.81 13.23
C THR A 287 -8.81 -5.08 14.10
N TYR A 288 -9.46 -3.99 14.51
CA TYR A 288 -10.63 -3.98 15.38
C TYR A 288 -11.95 -4.23 14.63
N ALA A 289 -12.98 -4.62 15.38
CA ALA A 289 -14.38 -4.58 14.96
C ALA A 289 -15.35 -4.38 16.13
N ASN A 290 -16.47 -3.73 15.83
CA ASN A 290 -17.64 -3.52 16.67
C ASN A 290 -18.91 -4.08 15.98
N GLU A 291 -20.07 -4.00 16.62
CA GLU A 291 -21.35 -4.53 16.11
C GLU A 291 -21.78 -3.99 14.72
N HIS A 292 -21.27 -2.82 14.30
CA HIS A 292 -21.57 -2.23 12.98
C HIS A 292 -20.55 -2.61 11.90
N SER A 293 -19.42 -3.21 12.27
CA SER A 293 -18.25 -3.35 11.39
C SER A 293 -18.48 -4.31 10.22
N ALA A 294 -19.20 -5.41 10.42
CA ALA A 294 -19.58 -6.31 9.33
C ALA A 294 -20.64 -5.71 8.38
N CYS A 295 -21.39 -4.68 8.81
CA CYS A 295 -22.27 -3.93 7.91
C CYS A 295 -21.44 -2.93 7.09
N ALA A 296 -20.54 -2.18 7.73
CA ALA A 296 -19.60 -1.29 7.06
C ALA A 296 -18.75 -2.01 5.99
N ALA A 297 -18.14 -3.15 6.33
CA ALA A 297 -17.34 -3.95 5.40
C ALA A 297 -18.16 -4.48 4.21
N ARG A 298 -19.41 -4.90 4.43
CA ARG A 298 -20.30 -5.33 3.35
C ARG A 298 -20.81 -4.18 2.48
N LEU A 299 -20.99 -2.98 3.04
CA LEU A 299 -21.32 -1.76 2.27
C LEU A 299 -20.13 -1.27 1.44
N ALA A 300 -18.92 -1.30 1.99
CA ALA A 300 -17.68 -0.98 1.29
C ALA A 300 -17.49 -1.88 0.05
N ALA A 301 -17.54 -3.19 0.25
CA ALA A 301 -17.46 -4.19 -0.82
C ALA A 301 -18.61 -4.04 -1.84
N GLY A 302 -19.84 -3.82 -1.38
CA GLY A 302 -21.03 -3.69 -2.24
C GLY A 302 -20.97 -2.47 -3.15
N LEU A 303 -20.56 -1.31 -2.61
CA LEU A 303 -20.29 -0.11 -3.41
C LEU A 303 -19.19 -0.34 -4.45
N CYS A 304 -18.11 -1.06 -4.10
CA CYS A 304 -17.01 -1.35 -5.02
C CYS A 304 -17.45 -2.29 -6.17
N ALA A 305 -18.23 -3.34 -5.86
CA ALA A 305 -18.79 -4.25 -6.85
C ALA A 305 -19.78 -3.56 -7.81
N ASP A 306 -20.68 -2.72 -7.28
CA ASP A 306 -21.67 -2.02 -8.09
C ASP A 306 -21.07 -0.90 -8.94
N LEU A 307 -20.04 -0.20 -8.43
CA LEU A 307 -19.22 0.71 -9.23
C LEU A 307 -18.50 -0.05 -10.35
N ALA A 308 -17.84 -1.18 -10.06
CA ALA A 308 -17.15 -1.98 -11.08
C ALA A 308 -18.11 -2.46 -12.18
N SER A 309 -19.27 -3.01 -11.79
CA SER A 309 -20.35 -3.39 -12.71
C SER A 309 -20.84 -2.20 -13.56
N ALA A 310 -21.07 -1.03 -12.94
CA ALA A 310 -21.60 0.15 -13.63
C ALA A 310 -20.59 0.78 -14.60
N ILE A 311 -19.30 0.83 -14.24
CA ILE A 311 -18.23 1.35 -15.10
C ILE A 311 -17.94 0.36 -16.24
N TYR A 312 -17.81 -0.94 -15.94
CA TYR A 312 -17.50 -1.93 -16.98
C TYR A 312 -18.60 -2.03 -18.06
N SER A 313 -19.87 -2.00 -17.64
CA SER A 313 -21.03 -2.01 -18.53
C SER A 313 -21.34 -0.65 -19.19
N GLY A 314 -20.56 0.40 -18.91
CA GLY A 314 -20.72 1.72 -19.52
C GLY A 314 -21.93 2.52 -19.05
N ARG A 315 -22.54 2.17 -17.90
CA ARG A 315 -23.58 2.98 -17.25
C ARG A 315 -23.04 4.31 -16.73
N VAL A 316 -21.75 4.35 -16.39
CA VAL A 316 -20.96 5.54 -16.01
C VAL A 316 -19.55 5.41 -16.61
N LYS A 317 -18.81 6.52 -16.76
CA LYS A 317 -17.48 6.52 -17.41
C LYS A 317 -16.40 5.91 -16.50
N ASN A 318 -16.39 6.34 -15.24
CA ASN A 318 -15.40 6.04 -14.21
C ASN A 318 -16.01 6.34 -12.83
N GLY A 319 -15.32 6.04 -11.74
CA GLY A 319 -15.83 6.36 -10.41
C GLY A 319 -14.87 6.19 -9.25
N PHE A 320 -15.31 6.65 -8.08
CA PHE A 320 -14.55 6.63 -6.82
C PHE A 320 -15.39 6.01 -5.69
N ALA A 321 -14.87 4.98 -5.04
CA ALA A 321 -15.47 4.36 -3.85
C ALA A 321 -14.89 5.03 -2.59
N LEU A 322 -15.68 5.90 -1.95
CA LEU A 322 -15.36 6.58 -0.71
C LEU A 322 -15.81 5.70 0.47
N VAL A 323 -15.05 4.62 0.69
CA VAL A 323 -15.45 3.48 1.54
C VAL A 323 -14.54 3.29 2.75
N ARG A 324 -15.05 2.62 3.80
CA ARG A 324 -14.24 2.00 4.87
C ARG A 324 -15.00 0.83 5.54
N PRO A 325 -14.32 -0.16 6.15
CA PRO A 325 -12.87 -0.34 6.25
C PRO A 325 -12.15 -0.49 4.90
N PRO A 326 -10.82 -0.26 4.85
CA PRO A 326 -9.99 -0.59 3.70
C PRO A 326 -9.98 -2.09 3.40
N GLY A 327 -9.36 -2.50 2.30
CA GLY A 327 -9.40 -3.87 1.80
C GLY A 327 -8.07 -4.54 1.45
N HIS A 328 -7.05 -3.82 0.96
CA HIS A 328 -5.90 -4.45 0.31
C HIS A 328 -5.04 -5.41 1.18
N HIS A 329 -5.05 -5.28 2.51
CA HIS A 329 -4.41 -6.22 3.43
C HIS A 329 -5.24 -7.47 3.74
N ALA A 330 -6.56 -7.48 3.46
CA ALA A 330 -7.41 -8.64 3.71
C ALA A 330 -7.11 -9.75 2.70
N GLY A 331 -6.65 -10.89 3.22
CA GLY A 331 -6.31 -12.07 2.43
C GLY A 331 -7.50 -12.97 2.13
N VAL A 332 -7.24 -14.16 1.57
CA VAL A 332 -8.30 -15.14 1.30
C VAL A 332 -8.98 -15.58 2.60
N LYS A 333 -8.23 -15.68 3.71
CA LYS A 333 -8.69 -16.29 4.97
C LYS A 333 -8.66 -15.38 6.20
N GLN A 334 -8.15 -14.16 6.08
CA GLN A 334 -7.79 -13.33 7.24
C GLN A 334 -8.04 -11.84 7.01
N ALA A 335 -8.72 -11.23 7.96
CA ALA A 335 -8.72 -9.79 8.20
C ALA A 335 -7.46 -9.38 8.99
N MET A 336 -6.76 -8.35 8.53
CA MET A 336 -5.54 -7.78 9.12
C MET A 336 -5.24 -6.40 8.51
N GLY A 337 -4.33 -5.61 9.09
CA GLY A 337 -3.94 -4.31 8.54
C GLY A 337 -5.11 -3.35 8.34
N PHE A 338 -6.00 -3.27 9.34
CA PHE A 338 -7.27 -2.53 9.32
C PHE A 338 -8.32 -3.05 8.30
N CYS A 339 -8.00 -4.06 7.49
CA CYS A 339 -8.83 -4.54 6.40
C CYS A 339 -9.66 -5.77 6.79
N LEU A 340 -10.98 -5.74 6.51
CA LEU A 340 -11.91 -6.85 6.80
C LEU A 340 -12.26 -7.69 5.56
N HIS A 341 -12.49 -7.03 4.42
CA HIS A 341 -12.82 -7.63 3.13
C HIS A 341 -12.05 -6.89 2.02
N ASN A 342 -11.55 -7.62 1.01
CA ASN A 342 -10.70 -7.05 -0.02
C ASN A 342 -11.53 -6.37 -1.11
N ASN A 343 -11.87 -5.09 -0.87
CA ASN A 343 -12.68 -4.25 -1.75
C ASN A 343 -12.20 -4.27 -3.22
N ALA A 344 -10.88 -4.23 -3.45
CA ALA A 344 -10.29 -4.21 -4.79
C ALA A 344 -10.39 -5.56 -5.51
N ALA A 345 -10.14 -6.67 -4.81
CA ALA A 345 -10.33 -8.01 -5.37
C ALA A 345 -11.80 -8.33 -5.66
N ILE A 346 -12.72 -7.88 -4.80
CA ILE A 346 -14.16 -8.00 -5.01
C ILE A 346 -14.62 -7.18 -6.23
N ALA A 347 -14.09 -5.97 -6.40
CA ALA A 347 -14.33 -5.16 -7.60
C ALA A 347 -13.75 -5.80 -8.88
N ALA A 348 -12.58 -6.44 -8.81
CA ALA A 348 -12.00 -7.18 -9.93
C ALA A 348 -12.89 -8.37 -10.32
N SER A 349 -13.33 -9.18 -9.35
CA SER A 349 -14.24 -10.31 -9.59
C SER A 349 -15.60 -9.86 -10.14
N ALA A 350 -16.14 -8.74 -9.66
CA ALA A 350 -17.37 -8.14 -10.20
C ALA A 350 -17.19 -7.65 -11.65
N ALA A 351 -16.00 -7.15 -12.03
CA ALA A 351 -15.69 -6.79 -13.41
C ALA A 351 -15.52 -8.02 -14.31
N GLU A 352 -14.87 -9.09 -13.83
CA GLU A 352 -14.76 -10.38 -14.54
C GLU A 352 -16.15 -11.00 -14.77
N ALA A 353 -17.00 -11.03 -13.74
CA ALA A 353 -18.39 -11.49 -13.84
C ALA A 353 -19.25 -10.65 -14.80
N ALA A 354 -18.93 -9.35 -14.94
CA ALA A 354 -19.54 -8.47 -15.94
C ALA A 354 -18.97 -8.65 -17.36
N GLY A 355 -17.88 -9.41 -17.54
CA GLY A 355 -17.30 -9.80 -18.83
C GLY A 355 -15.86 -9.37 -19.09
N ALA A 356 -15.18 -8.72 -18.13
CA ALA A 356 -13.75 -8.43 -18.25
C ALA A 356 -12.92 -9.72 -18.31
N LYS A 357 -11.85 -9.74 -19.11
CA LYS A 357 -10.91 -10.87 -19.22
C LYS A 357 -9.53 -10.52 -18.66
N LYS A 358 -9.22 -9.22 -18.61
CA LYS A 358 -7.99 -8.64 -18.08
C LYS A 358 -8.32 -7.43 -17.20
N VAL A 359 -8.11 -7.54 -15.90
CA VAL A 359 -8.22 -6.46 -14.93
C VAL A 359 -6.82 -6.04 -14.48
N LEU A 360 -6.54 -4.75 -14.50
CA LEU A 360 -5.35 -4.18 -13.87
C LEU A 360 -5.72 -3.61 -12.50
N ILE A 361 -4.99 -4.00 -11.46
CA ILE A 361 -5.02 -3.33 -10.15
C ILE A 361 -3.68 -2.61 -9.97
N VAL A 362 -3.72 -1.29 -9.80
CA VAL A 362 -2.56 -0.51 -9.36
C VAL A 362 -2.79 -0.09 -7.91
N ASP A 363 -1.93 -0.55 -7.01
CA ASP A 363 -1.92 -0.15 -5.60
C ASP A 363 -0.82 0.90 -5.37
N TRP A 364 -1.22 2.09 -4.93
CA TRP A 364 -0.30 3.19 -4.57
C TRP A 364 -0.30 3.52 -3.07
N ASP A 365 -0.97 2.70 -2.25
CA ASP A 365 -0.84 2.78 -0.80
C ASP A 365 0.63 2.61 -0.39
N VAL A 366 1.03 3.24 0.72
CA VAL A 366 2.42 3.16 1.17
C VAL A 366 2.78 1.78 1.74
N HIS A 367 1.79 0.95 2.06
CA HIS A 367 1.96 -0.42 2.51
C HIS A 367 1.73 -1.40 1.35
N HIS A 368 2.39 -2.57 1.38
CA HIS A 368 2.12 -3.60 0.39
C HIS A 368 0.75 -4.24 0.64
N GLY A 369 -0.16 -4.20 -0.33
CA GLY A 369 -1.45 -4.92 -0.35
C GLY A 369 -1.30 -6.44 -0.41
N ASN A 370 -0.73 -7.03 0.64
CA ASN A 370 -0.37 -8.45 0.71
C ASN A 370 -1.58 -9.40 0.54
N GLY A 371 -2.78 -8.96 0.92
CA GLY A 371 -4.00 -9.72 0.71
C GLY A 371 -4.38 -9.75 -0.77
N THR A 372 -4.31 -8.60 -1.44
CA THR A 372 -4.51 -8.48 -2.89
C THR A 372 -3.49 -9.32 -3.67
N GLN A 373 -2.22 -9.37 -3.23
CA GLN A 373 -1.26 -10.30 -3.81
C GLN A 373 -1.66 -11.76 -3.53
N GLU A 374 -1.93 -12.17 -2.29
CA GLU A 374 -2.32 -13.57 -1.95
C GLU A 374 -3.45 -14.10 -2.85
N ILE A 375 -4.47 -13.26 -3.10
CA ILE A 375 -5.65 -13.61 -3.91
C ILE A 375 -5.28 -13.81 -5.39
N PHE A 376 -4.39 -12.97 -5.95
CA PHE A 376 -4.06 -12.97 -7.38
C PHE A 376 -2.69 -13.56 -7.74
N GLU A 377 -1.92 -14.04 -6.75
CA GLU A 377 -0.59 -14.68 -6.82
C GLU A 377 -0.47 -15.79 -7.89
N ARG A 378 -1.60 -16.36 -8.34
CA ARG A 378 -1.68 -17.43 -9.34
C ARG A 378 -2.57 -17.10 -10.54
N SER A 379 -2.99 -15.85 -10.69
CA SER A 379 -3.89 -15.39 -11.77
C SER A 379 -3.14 -14.78 -12.95
N LYS A 380 -3.75 -14.86 -14.13
CA LYS A 380 -3.35 -14.11 -15.33
C LYS A 380 -4.44 -13.21 -15.89
N SER A 381 -5.67 -13.35 -15.40
CA SER A 381 -6.76 -12.41 -15.72
C SER A 381 -6.65 -11.14 -14.90
N VAL A 382 -5.92 -11.17 -13.77
CA VAL A 382 -5.59 -9.98 -12.98
C VAL A 382 -4.09 -9.74 -13.01
N LEU A 383 -3.69 -8.51 -13.31
CA LEU A 383 -2.33 -7.99 -13.14
C LEU A 383 -2.34 -7.05 -11.94
N TYR A 384 -1.48 -7.31 -10.96
CA TYR A 384 -1.35 -6.50 -9.74
C TYR A 384 0.01 -5.80 -9.72
N ILE A 385 0.01 -4.47 -9.57
CA ILE A 385 1.20 -3.62 -9.51
C ILE A 385 1.16 -2.79 -8.23
N SER A 386 2.17 -2.86 -7.37
CA SER A 386 2.20 -2.16 -6.07
C SER A 386 3.43 -1.27 -5.90
N LEU A 387 3.25 -0.04 -5.41
CA LEU A 387 4.30 0.98 -5.24
C LEU A 387 4.50 1.40 -3.77
N HIS A 388 4.85 0.43 -2.91
CA HIS A 388 4.86 0.57 -1.46
C HIS A 388 6.26 0.80 -0.86
N ARG A 389 6.32 1.32 0.37
CA ARG A 389 7.54 1.38 1.19
C ARG A 389 7.83 0.00 1.78
N HIS A 390 9.08 -0.44 1.71
CA HIS A 390 9.47 -1.82 2.08
C HIS A 390 10.77 -1.85 2.89
N GLU A 391 11.74 -1.02 2.49
CA GLU A 391 13.08 -0.87 3.08
C GLU A 391 13.93 -2.17 3.19
N GLY A 392 13.48 -3.27 2.60
CA GLY A 392 14.02 -4.61 2.79
C GLY A 392 13.38 -5.29 3.99
N GLY A 393 12.07 -5.57 3.90
CA GLY A 393 11.28 -6.30 4.89
C GLY A 393 11.15 -5.66 6.28
N ARG A 394 11.35 -4.33 6.42
CA ARG A 394 11.26 -3.62 7.72
C ARG A 394 10.16 -2.58 7.81
N PHE A 395 9.41 -2.36 6.74
CA PHE A 395 8.19 -1.57 6.74
C PHE A 395 6.99 -2.51 6.61
N TYR A 396 5.87 -2.22 7.27
CA TYR A 396 4.68 -3.07 7.28
C TYR A 396 4.13 -3.29 5.86
N PRO A 397 3.70 -4.52 5.48
CA PRO A 397 3.66 -5.77 6.23
C PRO A 397 4.88 -6.69 5.99
N GLY A 398 6.03 -6.13 5.57
CA GLY A 398 7.30 -6.87 5.36
C GLY A 398 7.41 -7.67 4.05
N THR A 399 6.29 -7.99 3.39
CA THR A 399 6.22 -8.64 2.06
C THR A 399 6.40 -7.62 0.92
N GLY A 400 6.25 -8.06 -0.33
CA GLY A 400 6.33 -7.19 -1.50
C GLY A 400 7.77 -6.97 -2.02
N ALA A 401 8.68 -7.91 -1.78
CA ALA A 401 10.02 -7.86 -2.38
C ALA A 401 9.95 -7.86 -3.93
N ALA A 402 10.93 -7.28 -4.60
CA ALA A 402 10.93 -7.11 -6.06
C ALA A 402 10.99 -8.43 -6.85
N ASP A 403 11.37 -9.53 -6.19
CA ASP A 403 11.39 -10.91 -6.67
C ASP A 403 10.15 -11.74 -6.27
N GLU A 404 9.21 -11.18 -5.51
CA GLU A 404 7.84 -11.69 -5.38
C GLU A 404 7.04 -11.27 -6.63
N VAL A 405 6.98 -12.16 -7.63
CA VAL A 405 6.45 -11.87 -8.98
C VAL A 405 5.17 -12.64 -9.36
N GLY A 406 4.53 -13.34 -8.41
CA GLY A 406 3.52 -14.35 -8.69
C GLY A 406 4.14 -15.74 -8.92
N SER A 407 3.30 -16.78 -8.98
CA SER A 407 3.74 -18.18 -9.00
C SER A 407 2.76 -19.12 -9.71
N MET A 408 3.08 -20.42 -9.74
CA MET A 408 2.28 -21.49 -10.37
C MET A 408 2.02 -21.28 -11.87
N GLY A 409 2.96 -20.64 -12.57
CA GLY A 409 2.84 -20.29 -13.97
C GLY A 409 2.42 -18.84 -14.21
N ALA A 410 2.00 -18.09 -13.17
CA ALA A 410 1.62 -16.68 -13.22
C ALA A 410 2.78 -15.70 -12.94
N GLU A 411 4.03 -16.16 -13.05
CA GLU A 411 5.20 -15.33 -12.81
C GLU A 411 5.22 -14.12 -13.78
N GLY A 412 5.41 -12.92 -13.22
CA GLY A 412 5.32 -11.63 -13.89
C GLY A 412 3.99 -10.88 -13.70
N TYR A 413 2.95 -11.51 -13.15
CA TYR A 413 1.62 -10.90 -12.97
C TYR A 413 1.43 -10.24 -11.60
N CYS A 414 2.40 -10.39 -10.69
CA CYS A 414 2.61 -9.47 -9.57
C CYS A 414 3.87 -8.62 -9.86
N VAL A 415 3.75 -7.30 -9.71
CA VAL A 415 4.81 -6.33 -10.01
C VAL A 415 5.01 -5.41 -8.81
N ASN A 416 5.89 -5.84 -7.92
CA ASN A 416 6.25 -5.07 -6.73
C ASN A 416 7.33 -4.02 -7.05
N ILE A 417 7.12 -2.77 -6.61
CA ILE A 417 8.08 -1.65 -6.71
C ILE A 417 8.46 -1.19 -5.29
N PRO A 418 9.27 -1.98 -4.55
CA PRO A 418 9.59 -1.70 -3.15
C PRO A 418 10.50 -0.48 -2.99
N TRP A 419 10.03 0.56 -2.31
CA TRP A 419 10.86 1.70 -1.96
C TRP A 419 11.85 1.34 -0.83
N SER A 420 13.11 1.69 -1.04
CA SER A 420 14.22 1.37 -0.15
C SER A 420 14.37 2.30 1.06
N ARG A 421 13.51 3.32 1.19
CA ARG A 421 13.46 4.30 2.28
C ARG A 421 12.10 5.02 2.31
N GLY A 422 11.80 5.73 3.40
CA GLY A 422 10.78 6.81 3.42
C GLY A 422 11.22 8.08 2.68
N GLY A 423 10.37 9.12 2.69
CA GLY A 423 10.63 10.39 1.98
C GLY A 423 10.68 10.23 0.46
N VAL A 424 9.80 9.40 -0.09
CA VAL A 424 9.58 9.20 -1.52
C VAL A 424 8.50 10.16 -1.98
N GLY A 425 8.76 11.00 -2.97
CA GLY A 425 7.80 12.00 -3.46
C GLY A 425 7.50 11.86 -4.95
N ASP A 426 6.71 12.78 -5.49
CA ASP A 426 6.15 12.75 -6.85
C ASP A 426 7.14 12.26 -7.92
N LYS A 427 8.38 12.78 -7.91
CA LYS A 427 9.42 12.46 -8.92
C LYS A 427 9.79 10.98 -9.00
N ASP A 428 9.75 10.26 -7.89
CA ASP A 428 10.05 8.83 -7.84
C ASP A 428 8.85 8.00 -8.31
N TYR A 429 7.63 8.39 -7.92
CA TYR A 429 6.39 7.75 -8.37
C TYR A 429 6.15 7.92 -9.87
N ILE A 430 6.24 9.15 -10.40
CA ILE A 430 6.08 9.41 -11.85
C ILE A 430 7.14 8.64 -12.65
N PHE A 431 8.39 8.62 -12.19
CA PHE A 431 9.45 7.85 -12.84
C PHE A 431 9.17 6.32 -12.83
N ALA A 432 8.67 5.76 -11.73
CA ALA A 432 8.24 4.35 -11.73
C ALA A 432 7.04 4.10 -12.66
N PHE A 433 6.10 5.06 -12.76
CA PHE A 433 4.97 4.97 -13.68
C PHE A 433 5.41 4.97 -15.15
N GLU A 434 6.26 5.90 -15.56
CA GLU A 434 6.79 5.97 -16.93
C GLU A 434 7.61 4.74 -17.33
N GLN A 435 8.46 4.25 -16.43
CA GLN A 435 9.47 3.26 -16.77
C GLN A 435 9.01 1.81 -16.54
N VAL A 436 8.05 1.57 -15.63
CA VAL A 436 7.57 0.24 -15.23
C VAL A 436 6.04 0.11 -15.39
N VAL A 437 5.24 0.92 -14.68
CA VAL A 437 3.78 0.68 -14.56
C VAL A 437 3.09 0.81 -15.92
N LEU A 438 3.30 1.92 -16.65
CA LEU A 438 2.66 2.15 -17.94
C LEU A 438 3.16 1.18 -19.03
N PRO A 439 4.47 0.91 -19.21
CA PRO A 439 4.93 -0.08 -20.18
C PRO A 439 4.30 -1.46 -19.98
N ILE A 440 4.24 -1.97 -18.74
CA ILE A 440 3.61 -3.26 -18.43
C ILE A 440 2.09 -3.18 -18.68
N ALA A 441 1.42 -2.13 -18.18
CA ALA A 441 -0.03 -1.96 -18.35
C ALA A 441 -0.46 -1.83 -19.82
N LEU A 442 0.36 -1.22 -20.68
CA LEU A 442 0.14 -1.11 -22.11
C LEU A 442 0.37 -2.43 -22.85
N GLU A 443 1.36 -3.24 -22.44
CA GLU A 443 1.58 -4.59 -23.00
C GLU A 443 0.45 -5.55 -22.55
N PHE A 444 0.06 -5.50 -21.27
CA PHE A 444 -1.07 -6.27 -20.74
C PHE A 444 -2.41 -5.84 -21.35
N ASN A 445 -2.60 -4.55 -21.64
CA ASN A 445 -3.80 -3.97 -22.29
C ASN A 445 -5.12 -4.40 -21.60
N PRO A 446 -5.41 -3.88 -20.39
CA PRO A 446 -6.55 -4.29 -19.56
C PRO A 446 -7.93 -3.83 -20.10
N ASP A 447 -8.95 -4.67 -19.91
CA ASP A 447 -10.36 -4.34 -20.21
C ASP A 447 -10.99 -3.45 -19.12
N PHE A 448 -10.41 -3.45 -17.92
CA PHE A 448 -10.84 -2.70 -16.74
C PHE A 448 -9.64 -2.33 -15.85
N THR A 449 -9.60 -1.13 -15.30
CA THR A 449 -8.52 -0.69 -14.38
C THR A 449 -9.09 -0.26 -13.03
N ILE A 450 -8.49 -0.77 -11.95
CA ILE A 450 -8.76 -0.45 -10.55
C ILE A 450 -7.52 0.22 -9.95
N ILE A 451 -7.74 1.23 -9.11
CA ILE A 451 -6.70 1.81 -8.25
C ILE A 451 -7.07 1.54 -6.79
N SER A 452 -6.23 0.78 -6.09
CA SER A 452 -6.20 0.75 -4.63
C SER A 452 -5.48 2.02 -4.18
N ALA A 453 -6.27 2.98 -3.69
CA ALA A 453 -5.86 4.37 -3.53
C ALA A 453 -5.67 4.73 -2.06
N GLY A 454 -4.55 4.26 -1.48
CA GLY A 454 -4.04 4.78 -0.23
C GLY A 454 -3.53 6.22 -0.36
N PHE A 455 -3.78 7.03 0.66
CA PHE A 455 -3.28 8.42 0.70
C PHE A 455 -2.29 8.66 1.85
N ASP A 456 -1.59 7.60 2.28
CA ASP A 456 -0.52 7.60 3.29
C ASP A 456 0.89 7.68 2.70
N ALA A 457 1.05 7.47 1.39
CA ALA A 457 2.25 7.93 0.69
C ALA A 457 2.32 9.48 0.62
N ALA A 458 1.26 10.18 1.04
CA ALA A 458 1.14 11.62 0.97
C ALA A 458 2.05 12.36 1.97
N ARG A 459 2.46 13.57 1.59
CA ARG A 459 3.15 14.54 2.47
C ARG A 459 2.41 14.70 3.79
N GLY A 460 3.15 14.52 4.88
CA GLY A 460 2.65 14.71 6.25
C GLY A 460 1.78 13.57 6.77
N ASP A 461 1.65 12.44 6.06
CA ASP A 461 1.04 11.26 6.64
C ASP A 461 1.97 10.62 7.69
N PRO A 462 1.46 10.32 8.91
CA PRO A 462 2.27 9.82 10.00
C PRO A 462 2.76 8.37 9.82
N LEU A 463 2.06 7.52 9.07
CA LEU A 463 2.40 6.11 8.95
C LEU A 463 3.44 5.96 7.84
N GLY A 464 3.11 6.42 6.63
CA GLY A 464 4.00 6.33 5.47
C GLY A 464 5.24 7.21 5.55
N CYS A 465 5.08 8.47 5.96
CA CYS A 465 6.12 9.51 5.90
C CYS A 465 6.87 9.54 4.55
N CYS A 466 6.09 9.52 3.48
CA CYS A 466 6.52 9.87 2.14
C CYS A 466 6.12 11.34 1.84
N ASP A 467 6.39 11.80 0.62
CA ASP A 467 6.23 13.19 0.22
C ASP A 467 5.46 13.34 -1.11
N VAL A 468 4.53 12.41 -1.38
CA VAL A 468 3.64 12.51 -2.55
C VAL A 468 2.66 13.66 -2.31
N THR A 469 2.44 14.49 -3.33
CA THR A 469 1.53 15.63 -3.28
C THR A 469 0.21 15.31 -4.00
N PRO A 470 -0.86 16.08 -3.76
CA PRO A 470 -2.09 15.99 -4.56
C PRO A 470 -1.85 16.13 -6.08
N ALA A 471 -0.78 16.81 -6.51
CA ALA A 471 -0.39 16.88 -7.92
C ALA A 471 0.22 15.55 -8.42
N GLY A 472 1.03 14.87 -7.61
CA GLY A 472 1.51 13.52 -7.91
C GLY A 472 0.35 12.53 -8.10
N TYR A 473 -0.60 12.50 -7.17
CA TYR A 473 -1.80 11.66 -7.28
C TYR A 473 -2.67 12.02 -8.51
N ALA A 474 -2.85 13.31 -8.82
CA ALA A 474 -3.54 13.73 -10.03
C ALA A 474 -2.83 13.23 -11.31
N SER A 475 -1.51 13.38 -11.40
CA SER A 475 -0.73 12.93 -12.56
C SER A 475 -0.70 11.40 -12.70
N MET A 476 -0.61 10.65 -11.59
CA MET A 476 -0.77 9.17 -11.61
C MET A 476 -2.16 8.75 -12.10
N THR A 477 -3.23 9.43 -11.63
CA THR A 477 -4.60 9.20 -12.12
C THR A 477 -4.71 9.52 -13.61
N GLN A 478 -4.12 10.63 -14.07
CA GLN A 478 -4.18 11.07 -15.46
C GLN A 478 -3.49 10.06 -16.39
N MET A 479 -2.35 9.52 -15.99
CA MET A 479 -1.63 8.46 -16.70
C MET A 479 -2.47 7.17 -16.83
N LEU A 480 -3.12 6.71 -15.75
CA LEU A 480 -3.94 5.50 -15.78
C LEU A 480 -5.29 5.71 -16.48
N SER A 481 -5.82 6.94 -16.52
CA SER A 481 -7.11 7.25 -17.17
C SER A 481 -7.12 7.06 -18.69
N ALA A 482 -5.94 6.90 -19.33
CA ALA A 482 -5.81 6.53 -20.74
C ALA A 482 -5.98 5.01 -21.00
N LEU A 483 -5.87 4.18 -19.96
CA LEU A 483 -6.02 2.71 -20.05
C LEU A 483 -7.50 2.30 -20.04
N SER A 484 -7.79 1.07 -20.45
CA SER A 484 -9.15 0.46 -20.43
C SER A 484 -10.25 1.31 -21.09
N GLY A 485 -9.90 2.19 -22.04
CA GLY A 485 -10.83 3.14 -22.65
C GLY A 485 -11.42 4.18 -21.69
N GLY A 486 -10.73 4.46 -20.57
CA GLY A 486 -11.19 5.34 -19.50
C GLY A 486 -12.04 4.65 -18.41
N LYS A 487 -12.26 3.33 -18.51
CA LYS A 487 -12.95 2.52 -17.48
C LYS A 487 -12.07 2.37 -16.23
N LEU A 488 -12.12 3.37 -15.37
CA LEU A 488 -11.29 3.49 -14.17
C LEU A 488 -12.15 3.52 -12.90
N LEU A 489 -11.87 2.61 -11.96
CA LEU A 489 -12.42 2.62 -10.61
C LEU A 489 -11.32 2.95 -9.61
N VAL A 490 -11.53 3.96 -8.77
CA VAL A 490 -10.64 4.30 -7.64
C VAL A 490 -11.30 3.85 -6.35
N ILE A 491 -10.58 3.18 -5.46
CA ILE A 491 -11.08 2.67 -4.17
C ILE A 491 -10.20 3.21 -3.06
N LEU A 492 -10.77 3.86 -2.04
CA LEU A 492 -10.01 4.36 -0.91
C LEU A 492 -9.47 3.19 -0.05
N GLU A 493 -8.16 3.18 0.17
CA GLU A 493 -7.48 2.25 1.10
C GLU A 493 -7.01 3.03 2.36
N GLY A 494 -5.70 3.21 2.59
CA GLY A 494 -5.10 3.93 3.72
C GLY A 494 -5.04 5.46 3.59
N GLY A 495 -4.13 6.09 4.33
CA GLY A 495 -4.04 7.55 4.51
C GLY A 495 -4.81 8.08 5.72
N TYR A 496 -4.12 8.80 6.61
CA TYR A 496 -4.55 9.04 8.00
C TYR A 496 -4.41 10.49 8.48
N ASN A 497 -3.67 11.33 7.74
CA ASN A 497 -3.68 12.79 7.85
C ASN A 497 -4.90 13.38 7.10
N LEU A 498 -5.87 13.93 7.84
CA LEU A 498 -7.16 14.38 7.29
C LEU A 498 -7.02 15.47 6.20
N ARG A 499 -6.10 16.43 6.35
CA ARG A 499 -5.83 17.44 5.32
C ARG A 499 -5.26 16.82 4.04
N SER A 500 -4.28 15.92 4.18
CA SER A 500 -3.58 15.32 3.05
C SER A 500 -4.49 14.41 2.24
N ILE A 501 -5.26 13.52 2.89
CA ILE A 501 -6.21 12.64 2.19
C ILE A 501 -7.32 13.43 1.49
N SER A 502 -7.86 14.47 2.13
CA SER A 502 -8.92 15.31 1.55
C SER A 502 -8.45 16.04 0.29
N SER A 503 -7.23 16.59 0.34
CA SER A 503 -6.61 17.28 -0.78
C SER A 503 -6.30 16.33 -1.95
N SER A 504 -5.75 15.15 -1.65
CA SER A 504 -5.38 14.14 -2.66
C SER A 504 -6.61 13.49 -3.30
N ALA A 505 -7.61 13.06 -2.53
CA ALA A 505 -8.85 12.52 -3.06
C ALA A 505 -9.60 13.54 -3.94
N THR A 506 -9.64 14.80 -3.52
CA THR A 506 -10.20 15.91 -4.34
C THR A 506 -9.45 16.08 -5.66
N ALA A 507 -8.11 16.00 -5.66
CA ALA A 507 -7.30 16.11 -6.87
C ALA A 507 -7.51 14.90 -7.82
N VAL A 508 -7.63 13.69 -7.29
CA VAL A 508 -7.93 12.47 -8.06
C VAL A 508 -9.30 12.55 -8.72
N ILE A 509 -10.35 12.92 -7.98
CA ILE A 509 -11.72 12.97 -8.53
C ILE A 509 -11.88 14.09 -9.57
N LYS A 510 -11.13 15.20 -9.46
CA LYS A 510 -11.03 16.21 -10.51
C LYS A 510 -10.51 15.64 -11.84
N VAL A 511 -9.50 14.77 -11.80
CA VAL A 511 -9.00 14.09 -13.01
C VAL A 511 -10.03 13.08 -13.56
N LEU A 512 -10.77 12.38 -12.71
CA LEU A 512 -11.88 11.52 -13.17
C LEU A 512 -12.94 12.31 -13.95
N LEU A 513 -13.27 13.51 -13.46
CA LEU A 513 -14.17 14.50 -14.09
C LEU A 513 -13.58 15.16 -15.35
N GLY A 514 -12.30 14.97 -15.65
CA GLY A 514 -11.63 15.51 -16.84
C GLY A 514 -10.94 16.87 -16.63
N GLU A 515 -10.75 17.34 -15.40
CA GLU A 515 -9.86 18.46 -15.08
C GLU A 515 -8.41 17.95 -15.13
N GLY A 516 -7.58 18.49 -16.03
CA GLY A 516 -6.18 18.06 -16.16
C GLY A 516 -5.30 18.45 -14.96
N PRO A 517 -4.15 17.77 -14.75
CA PRO A 517 -3.22 18.12 -13.67
C PRO A 517 -2.68 19.55 -13.85
N VAL A 518 -2.67 20.31 -12.75
CA VAL A 518 -2.30 21.75 -12.73
C VAL A 518 -0.79 21.98 -12.89
N ILE A 519 0.02 20.93 -12.68
CA ILE A 519 1.48 20.99 -12.74
C ILE A 519 1.97 20.04 -13.82
N ASP A 520 2.68 20.59 -14.79
CA ASP A 520 3.52 19.83 -15.69
C ASP A 520 4.76 19.33 -14.92
N LEU A 521 4.99 18.01 -14.95
CA LEU A 521 6.09 17.35 -14.25
C LEU A 521 7.22 16.96 -15.22
N ASP A 522 7.26 17.56 -16.41
CA ASP A 522 8.27 17.32 -17.43
C ASP A 522 9.71 17.40 -16.86
N ASN A 523 10.54 16.44 -17.24
CA ASN A 523 11.95 16.33 -16.85
C ASN A 523 12.23 16.06 -15.34
N THR A 524 11.32 15.41 -14.59
CA THR A 524 11.64 14.96 -13.22
C THR A 524 12.73 13.89 -13.17
N VAL A 525 13.93 14.29 -12.76
CA VAL A 525 14.97 13.33 -12.34
C VAL A 525 14.56 12.68 -11.01
N PRO A 526 14.51 11.34 -10.91
CA PRO A 526 14.20 10.62 -9.67
C PRO A 526 15.32 10.74 -8.63
N SER A 527 15.02 10.36 -7.39
CA SER A 527 16.03 10.19 -6.35
C SER A 527 16.93 9.00 -6.65
N LYS A 528 18.14 8.98 -6.06
CA LYS A 528 19.08 7.85 -6.24
C LYS A 528 18.52 6.52 -5.68
N SER A 529 17.57 6.58 -4.76
CA SER A 529 16.88 5.41 -4.21
C SER A 529 15.76 4.94 -5.14
N GLY A 530 14.88 5.84 -5.61
CA GLY A 530 13.81 5.49 -6.56
C GLY A 530 14.35 4.95 -7.88
N LEU A 531 15.37 5.62 -8.46
CA LEU A 531 16.10 5.13 -9.64
C LEU A 531 16.66 3.72 -9.44
N ARG A 532 17.13 3.40 -8.23
CA ARG A 532 17.67 2.07 -7.93
C ARG A 532 16.57 1.03 -7.80
N SER A 533 15.50 1.30 -7.03
CA SER A 533 14.34 0.39 -6.94
C SER A 533 13.79 0.08 -8.34
N VAL A 534 13.59 1.09 -9.19
CA VAL A 534 13.14 0.91 -10.58
C VAL A 534 14.13 0.09 -11.42
N MET A 535 15.45 0.32 -11.30
CA MET A 535 16.46 -0.46 -12.03
C MET A 535 16.54 -1.93 -11.57
N ASP A 536 16.39 -2.19 -10.28
CA ASP A 536 16.39 -3.54 -9.73
C ASP A 536 15.09 -4.29 -10.11
N VAL A 537 13.93 -3.62 -10.14
CA VAL A 537 12.64 -4.16 -10.65
C VAL A 537 12.66 -4.43 -12.15
N LEU A 538 13.11 -3.47 -12.98
CA LEU A 538 13.20 -3.63 -14.43
C LEU A 538 14.00 -4.89 -14.83
N LYS A 539 15.10 -5.14 -14.13
CA LYS A 539 15.97 -6.30 -14.34
C LYS A 539 15.28 -7.64 -14.03
N ILE A 540 14.30 -7.65 -13.12
CA ILE A 540 13.50 -8.84 -12.80
C ILE A 540 12.33 -8.96 -13.78
N GLN A 541 11.59 -7.89 -14.01
CA GLN A 541 10.36 -7.91 -14.79
C GLN A 541 10.59 -8.03 -16.31
N MET A 542 11.75 -7.63 -16.83
CA MET A 542 12.10 -7.85 -18.26
C MET A 542 12.18 -9.33 -18.67
N ASN A 543 12.21 -10.27 -17.72
CA ASN A 543 12.13 -11.71 -18.02
C ASN A 543 10.69 -12.15 -18.38
N TYR A 544 9.69 -11.33 -18.07
CA TYR A 544 8.26 -11.60 -18.28
C TYR A 544 7.62 -10.59 -19.26
N TRP A 545 8.13 -9.35 -19.29
CA TRP A 545 7.60 -8.22 -20.07
C TRP A 545 8.68 -7.65 -21.01
N PRO A 546 8.83 -8.16 -22.25
CA PRO A 546 9.91 -7.77 -23.16
C PRO A 546 9.98 -6.28 -23.51
N THR A 547 8.87 -5.52 -23.43
CA THR A 547 8.89 -4.06 -23.64
C THR A 547 9.89 -3.34 -22.71
N LEU A 548 10.13 -3.90 -21.52
CA LEU A 548 11.02 -3.32 -20.51
C LEU A 548 12.51 -3.37 -20.87
N GLU A 549 12.95 -4.29 -21.74
CA GLU A 549 14.37 -4.41 -22.12
C GLU A 549 14.89 -3.09 -22.71
N THR A 550 14.08 -2.44 -23.54
CA THR A 550 14.42 -1.15 -24.16
C THR A 550 14.56 -0.03 -23.13
N ASN A 551 13.72 0.00 -22.10
CA ASN A 551 13.82 0.99 -21.02
C ASN A 551 15.02 0.70 -20.11
N PHE A 552 15.22 -0.56 -19.74
CA PHE A 552 16.36 -1.01 -18.95
C PHE A 552 17.69 -0.69 -19.65
N MET A 553 17.84 -0.96 -20.95
CA MET A 553 19.05 -0.62 -21.71
C MET A 553 19.32 0.90 -21.77
N LYS A 554 18.29 1.72 -22.01
CA LYS A 554 18.42 3.20 -21.99
C LYS A 554 18.89 3.70 -20.62
N LEU A 555 18.25 3.26 -19.55
CA LEU A 555 18.57 3.68 -18.18
C LEU A 555 19.92 3.13 -17.70
N HIS A 556 20.26 1.89 -18.03
CA HIS A 556 21.56 1.28 -17.73
C HIS A 556 22.71 2.04 -18.42
N SER A 557 22.53 2.42 -19.69
CA SER A 557 23.49 3.24 -20.43
C SER A 557 23.67 4.64 -19.80
N LYS A 558 22.56 5.33 -19.48
CA LYS A 558 22.59 6.69 -18.92
C LYS A 558 23.05 6.76 -17.46
N TRP A 559 22.75 5.76 -16.64
CA TRP A 559 22.88 5.83 -15.17
C TRP A 559 23.60 4.64 -14.51
N GLY A 560 23.94 3.56 -15.22
CA GLY A 560 24.53 2.36 -14.62
C GLY A 560 25.81 2.64 -13.83
N HIS A 561 26.68 3.52 -14.34
CA HIS A 561 27.88 3.98 -13.64
C HIS A 561 27.59 4.77 -12.35
N TYR A 562 26.42 5.41 -12.22
CA TYR A 562 26.01 6.18 -11.04
C TYR A 562 25.39 5.29 -9.95
N VAL A 563 24.64 4.26 -10.36
CA VAL A 563 23.97 3.30 -9.44
C VAL A 563 24.96 2.26 -8.91
N PHE A 564 25.77 1.62 -9.75
CA PHE A 564 26.58 0.45 -9.35
C PHE A 564 27.93 0.77 -8.68
N GLN A 565 28.39 2.04 -8.69
CA GLN A 565 29.64 2.44 -8.03
C GLN A 565 29.66 2.17 -6.52
N ASP A 566 28.54 2.36 -5.82
CA ASP A 566 28.49 2.22 -4.37
C ASP A 566 28.49 0.75 -3.93
N THR A 567 27.94 -0.16 -4.74
CA THR A 567 28.07 -1.62 -4.54
C THR A 567 29.53 -2.06 -4.57
N ILE A 568 30.34 -1.48 -5.46
CA ILE A 568 31.79 -1.74 -5.52
C ILE A 568 32.50 -1.16 -4.28
N LYS A 569 32.10 0.01 -3.78
CA LYS A 569 32.67 0.60 -2.55
C LYS A 569 32.30 -0.20 -1.30
N GLN A 570 31.04 -0.63 -1.14
CA GLN A 570 30.62 -1.49 -0.04
C GLN A 570 31.28 -2.88 -0.12
N GLY A 571 31.37 -3.47 -1.31
CA GLY A 571 32.12 -4.71 -1.55
C GLY A 571 33.60 -4.58 -1.20
N LYS A 572 34.24 -3.44 -1.50
CA LYS A 572 35.62 -3.13 -1.09
C LYS A 572 35.77 -2.85 0.42
N ARG A 573 34.75 -2.29 1.09
CA ARG A 573 34.71 -2.18 2.57
C ARG A 573 34.61 -3.57 3.21
N ARG A 574 33.63 -4.41 2.82
CA ARG A 574 33.51 -5.80 3.30
C ARG A 574 34.74 -6.67 2.98
N ARG A 575 35.45 -6.41 1.87
CA ARG A 575 36.75 -7.07 1.55
C ARG A 575 37.97 -6.48 2.28
N ARG A 576 37.86 -5.32 2.94
CA ARG A 576 38.96 -4.73 3.74
C ARG A 576 38.92 -5.11 5.22
N THR A 577 37.79 -5.62 5.74
CA THR A 577 37.73 -6.33 7.03
C THR A 577 38.05 -7.83 6.88
N GLY A 578 38.99 -8.17 6.00
CA GLY A 578 39.52 -9.53 5.87
C GLY A 578 40.59 -9.77 6.93
N VAL A 579 40.28 -10.54 7.98
CA VAL A 579 41.24 -10.89 9.03
C VAL A 579 42.45 -11.61 8.41
N PRO A 580 43.70 -11.18 8.67
CA PRO A 580 44.89 -11.76 8.04
C PRO A 580 45.01 -13.27 8.24
N VAL A 581 45.43 -13.97 7.18
CA VAL A 581 45.32 -15.45 7.04
C VAL A 581 46.02 -16.24 8.15
N TRP A 582 47.05 -15.68 8.79
CA TRP A 582 47.73 -16.30 9.94
C TRP A 582 46.87 -16.44 11.21
N TRP A 583 45.75 -15.74 11.35
CA TRP A 583 44.84 -15.90 12.50
C TRP A 583 44.04 -17.22 12.50
N ARG A 584 44.10 -18.03 11.45
CA ARG A 584 43.28 -19.25 11.31
C ARG A 584 43.78 -20.48 12.10
N TRP A 585 44.88 -20.37 12.86
CA TRP A 585 45.51 -21.49 13.61
C TRP A 585 45.65 -21.24 15.13
N GLY A 586 44.63 -20.63 15.75
CA GLY A 586 44.59 -20.30 17.18
C GLY A 586 44.19 -21.44 18.13
N ARG A 587 45.12 -22.36 18.44
CA ARG A 587 45.28 -23.25 19.65
C ARG A 587 44.09 -23.87 20.43
N LYS A 588 42.80 -23.63 20.17
CA LYS A 588 41.67 -24.21 20.96
C LYS A 588 41.04 -25.51 20.42
N ARG A 589 41.48 -26.05 19.27
CA ARG A 589 40.99 -27.35 18.74
C ARG A 589 41.79 -28.58 19.19
N TRP A 590 42.99 -28.40 19.74
CA TRP A 590 43.89 -29.50 20.13
C TRP A 590 43.55 -30.09 21.51
N LEU A 591 43.28 -29.23 22.50
CA LEU A 591 42.87 -29.63 23.85
C LEU A 591 41.60 -30.50 23.88
N TYR A 592 40.61 -30.18 23.04
CA TYR A 592 39.35 -30.94 22.99
C TYR A 592 39.55 -32.39 22.52
N GLN A 593 40.43 -32.64 21.55
CA GLN A 593 40.73 -33.99 21.06
C GLN A 593 41.64 -34.82 21.98
N ILE A 594 42.34 -34.19 22.92
CA ILE A 594 43.11 -34.89 23.95
C ILE A 594 42.17 -35.35 25.08
N LEU A 595 41.33 -34.45 25.60
CA LEU A 595 40.37 -34.77 26.66
C LEU A 595 39.29 -35.76 26.18
N SER A 596 38.82 -35.68 24.94
CA SER A 596 37.83 -36.62 24.40
C SER A 596 38.36 -38.04 24.15
N LYS A 597 39.66 -38.32 24.37
CA LYS A 597 40.28 -39.64 24.16
C LYS A 597 40.50 -40.47 25.44
N GLN A 598 40.31 -39.90 26.63
CA GLN A 598 40.49 -40.65 27.89
C GLN A 598 39.22 -41.30 28.46
N LEU A 599 38.03 -41.10 27.86
CA LEU A 599 36.74 -41.64 28.35
C LEU A 599 36.06 -42.66 27.42
N ARG A 600 36.80 -43.32 26.52
CA ARG A 600 36.32 -44.50 25.77
C ARG A 600 37.35 -45.64 25.70
N ALA A 601 37.94 -45.97 26.85
CA ALA A 601 38.96 -47.02 26.96
C ALA A 601 38.89 -47.85 28.26
N LYS A 602 37.68 -48.19 28.75
CA LYS A 602 37.44 -49.21 29.81
C LYS A 602 35.96 -49.55 30.05
N SER A 603 35.34 -50.39 29.20
CA SER A 603 34.18 -51.25 29.55
C SER A 603 33.63 -52.07 28.35
N CYS A 604 34.48 -52.82 27.66
CA CYS A 604 34.01 -53.94 26.82
C CYS A 604 34.64 -55.23 27.36
N CYS A 605 33.91 -55.88 28.28
CA CYS A 605 34.06 -57.31 28.53
C CYS A 605 32.79 -57.99 28.04
N ASN A 606 32.98 -59.07 27.29
CA ASN A 606 31.90 -59.83 26.65
C ASN A 606 30.94 -60.42 27.69
N TYR A 607 29.68 -60.65 27.28
CA TYR A 607 29.24 -62.02 27.01
C TYR A 607 28.06 -62.02 26.02
N SER A 608 27.88 -63.15 25.35
CA SER A 608 26.95 -63.35 24.24
C SER A 608 25.76 -64.23 24.64
N CYS A 609 24.58 -63.92 24.13
CA CYS A 609 23.54 -64.90 23.87
C CYS A 609 23.09 -64.80 22.40
N GLY A 610 22.76 -65.94 21.83
CA GLY A 610 22.05 -66.09 20.56
C GLY A 610 21.04 -67.23 20.72
N CYS A 611 20.11 -67.33 19.76
CA CYS A 611 18.75 -67.87 19.91
C CYS A 611 17.85 -66.89 20.68
#